data_AF-A0AAP3BCS6-F1
#
_entry.id   AF-A0AAP3BCS6-F1
#
_cell.length_a   1.000
_cell.length_b   1.000
_cell.length_c   1.000
_cell.angle_alpha   90.00
_cell.angle_beta   90.00
_cell.angle_gamma   90.00
#
_symmetry.space_group_name_H-M   'P 1'
#
loop_
_entity.id
_entity.type
_entity.pdbx_description
1 polymer ?
#
loop_
_entity_poly.entity_id
_entity_poly.type
_entity_poly.pdbx_seq_one_letter_code
_entity_poly.pdbx_strand_id
1 'polypeptide(L)'
;MIRYQWSTHDLTSGQYSGSYDGIDISRHQGRIHWDELSKVKRLKFIYVKATEGATIKDPWYEANINQARKAEEPNKKEKRKRKDNPK
;
A
#
# COMPACT_ATOMS: atom_id res chain seq x y z
N MET A 1 10.95 30.44 23.11
CA MET A 1 10.56 29.08 22.67
C MET A 1 9.46 29.22 21.63
N ILE A 2 9.76 29.01 20.35
CA ILE A 2 8.77 29.12 19.26
C ILE A 2 8.11 27.75 19.10
N ARG A 3 6.79 27.68 19.29
CA ARG A 3 5.99 26.48 19.03
C ARG A 3 5.60 26.48 17.55
N TYR A 4 6.12 25.52 16.78
CA TYR A 4 5.67 25.28 15.41
C TYR A 4 4.25 24.74 15.44
N GLN A 5 3.27 25.58 15.12
CA GLN A 5 1.87 25.20 14.97
C GLN A 5 1.58 25.07 13.47
N TRP A 6 1.48 23.83 12.97
CA TRP A 6 1.15 23.56 11.58
C TRP A 6 -0.31 23.97 11.28
N SER A 7 -0.56 24.50 10.07
CA SER A 7 -1.86 25.09 9.66
C SER A 7 -3.00 24.08 9.41
N THR A 8 -2.75 22.79 9.56
CA THR A 8 -3.75 21.74 9.30
C THR A 8 -4.12 21.06 10.60
N HIS A 9 -5.41 21.00 10.93
CA HIS A 9 -5.90 20.13 12.00
C HIS A 9 -5.58 18.68 11.63
N ASP A 10 -4.72 18.04 12.42
CA ASP A 10 -4.49 16.60 12.33
C ASP A 10 -5.80 15.87 12.71
N LEU A 11 -6.44 15.23 11.73
CA LEU A 11 -7.66 14.45 11.93
C LEU A 11 -7.41 13.09 12.61
N THR A 12 -6.16 12.74 12.93
CA THR A 12 -5.85 11.54 13.71
C THR A 12 -6.08 11.79 15.20
N SER A 13 -7.35 11.81 15.62
CA SER A 13 -7.71 11.89 17.04
C SER A 13 -7.44 10.55 17.76
N GLY A 14 -6.16 10.25 18.01
CA GLY A 14 -5.68 9.08 18.77
C GLY A 14 -5.20 7.92 17.88
N GLN A 15 -4.66 6.86 18.51
CA GLN A 15 -4.37 5.57 17.84
C GLN A 15 -3.65 5.65 16.47
N TYR A 16 -2.35 5.95 16.40
CA TYR A 16 -1.53 5.51 15.24
C TYR A 16 -1.45 3.96 15.11
N SER A 17 -2.23 3.21 15.91
CA SER A 17 -1.95 1.87 16.42
C SER A 17 -2.95 0.78 16.03
N GLY A 18 -3.97 1.05 15.21
CA GLY A 18 -5.01 0.05 14.98
C GLY A 18 -4.71 -0.93 13.85
N SER A 19 -4.36 -0.40 12.68
CA SER A 19 -4.34 -1.19 11.47
C SER A 19 -3.60 -0.46 10.36
N TYR A 20 -2.34 -0.82 10.14
CA TYR A 20 -1.67 -0.54 8.87
C TYR A 20 -2.50 -1.14 7.74
N ASP A 21 -2.98 -0.27 6.86
CA ASP A 21 -3.76 -0.59 5.67
C ASP A 21 -2.87 -0.69 4.42
N GLY A 22 -1.57 -0.41 4.53
CA GLY A 22 -0.66 -0.41 3.39
C GLY A 22 0.78 -0.70 3.75
N ILE A 23 1.58 -0.93 2.71
CA ILE A 23 3.04 -1.10 2.78
C ILE A 23 3.72 -0.22 1.72
N ASP A 24 4.96 0.18 1.99
CA ASP A 24 5.88 0.73 1.01
C ASP A 24 6.94 -0.30 0.62
N ILE A 25 7.22 -0.41 -0.68
CA ILE A 25 8.19 -1.36 -1.24
C ILE A 25 9.12 -0.69 -2.24
N SER A 26 10.32 -1.24 -2.34
CA SER A 26 11.42 -0.79 -3.21
C SER A 26 12.40 -1.94 -3.47
N ARG A 27 13.48 -1.66 -4.22
CA ARG A 27 14.62 -2.56 -4.39
C ARG A 27 15.25 -3.04 -3.09
N HIS A 28 15.09 -2.29 -1.99
CA HIS A 28 15.71 -2.63 -0.70
C HIS A 28 15.07 -3.86 -0.04
N GLN A 29 13.84 -4.20 -0.40
CA GLN A 29 13.16 -5.41 0.08
C GLN A 29 13.63 -6.68 -0.67
N GLY A 30 14.34 -6.54 -1.79
CA GLY A 30 14.72 -7.68 -2.63
C GLY A 30 13.50 -8.38 -3.24
N ARG A 31 13.51 -9.72 -3.24
CA ARG A 31 12.41 -10.52 -3.80
C ARG A 31 11.22 -10.55 -2.85
N ILE A 32 10.05 -10.14 -3.35
CA ILE A 32 8.78 -10.17 -2.61
C ILE A 32 8.01 -11.46 -2.91
N HIS A 33 7.52 -12.12 -1.86
CA HIS A 33 6.63 -13.29 -1.94
C HIS A 33 5.17 -12.84 -2.18
N TRP A 34 4.85 -12.51 -3.44
CA TRP A 34 3.56 -11.95 -3.82
C TRP A 34 2.36 -12.89 -3.59
N ASP A 35 2.58 -14.19 -3.63
CA ASP A 35 1.61 -15.24 -3.34
C ASP A 35 1.22 -15.28 -1.86
N GLU A 36 2.11 -14.88 -0.97
CA GLU A 36 1.82 -14.68 0.46
C GLU A 36 1.17 -13.33 0.70
N LEU A 37 1.75 -12.27 0.12
CA LEU A 37 1.29 -10.90 0.32
C LEU A 37 -0.17 -10.70 -0.14
N SER A 38 -0.56 -11.32 -1.25
CA SER A 38 -1.93 -11.25 -1.79
C SER A 38 -3.00 -11.88 -0.88
N LYS A 39 -2.61 -12.71 0.09
CA LYS A 39 -3.52 -13.32 1.08
C LYS A 39 -3.81 -12.40 2.26
N VAL A 40 -3.06 -11.30 2.41
CA VAL A 40 -3.21 -10.35 3.51
C VAL A 40 -4.46 -9.48 3.31
N LYS A 41 -5.59 -9.90 3.90
CA LYS A 41 -6.91 -9.25 3.73
C LYS A 41 -6.96 -7.78 4.17
N ARG A 42 -6.08 -7.38 5.09
CA ARG A 42 -6.01 -6.01 5.63
C ARG A 42 -5.17 -5.08 4.77
N LEU A 43 -4.43 -5.59 3.78
CA LEU A 43 -3.63 -4.77 2.89
C LEU A 43 -4.53 -4.15 1.82
N LYS A 44 -4.74 -2.84 1.92
CA LYS A 44 -5.61 -2.04 1.05
C LYS A 44 -4.84 -1.33 -0.06
N PHE A 45 -3.59 -0.93 0.18
CA PHE A 45 -2.77 -0.26 -0.82
C PHE A 45 -1.28 -0.62 -0.69
N ILE A 46 -0.54 -0.42 -1.78
CA ILE A 46 0.91 -0.63 -1.85
C ILE A 46 1.52 0.60 -2.51
N TYR A 47 2.47 1.23 -1.84
CA TYR A 47 3.34 2.24 -2.45
C TYR A 47 4.57 1.57 -3.04
N VAL A 48 4.87 1.84 -4.30
CA VAL A 48 6.06 1.32 -4.98
C VAL A 48 6.98 2.48 -5.29
N LYS A 49 8.19 2.44 -4.74
CA LYS A 49 9.23 3.44 -5.04
C LYS A 49 9.60 3.36 -6.52
N ALA A 50 9.57 4.50 -7.20
CA ALA A 50 9.93 4.61 -8.62
C ALA A 50 11.38 5.08 -8.81
N THR A 51 11.80 6.09 -8.06
CA THR A 51 13.12 6.73 -8.19
C THR A 51 13.70 7.14 -6.83
N GLU A 52 14.99 7.43 -6.82
CA GLU A 52 15.74 8.02 -5.70
C GLU A 52 16.65 9.14 -6.22
N GLY A 53 16.48 10.35 -5.68
CA GLY A 53 17.13 11.53 -6.22
C GLY A 53 16.74 11.79 -7.68
N ALA A 54 17.66 12.39 -8.44
CA ALA A 54 17.40 12.77 -9.83
C ALA A 54 17.66 11.64 -10.84
N THR A 55 18.46 10.63 -10.49
CA THR A 55 19.06 9.72 -11.49
C THR A 55 18.84 8.23 -11.22
N ILE A 56 18.55 7.83 -9.99
CA ILE A 56 18.45 6.41 -9.64
C ILE A 56 17.01 5.96 -9.86
N LYS A 57 16.79 5.07 -10.83
CA LYS A 57 15.51 4.37 -11.00
C LYS A 57 15.50 3.11 -10.16
N ASP A 58 14.36 2.77 -9.58
CA ASP A 58 14.19 1.48 -8.91
C ASP A 58 14.06 0.37 -9.99
N PRO A 59 15.01 -0.57 -10.07
CA PRO A 59 15.00 -1.60 -11.12
C PRO A 59 13.80 -2.55 -11.00
N TRP A 60 13.14 -2.61 -9.84
CA TRP A 60 11.99 -3.48 -9.59
C TRP A 60 10.66 -2.77 -9.74
N TYR A 61 10.64 -1.47 -10.07
CA TYR A 61 9.41 -0.68 -10.15
C TYR A 61 8.34 -1.33 -11.04
N GLU A 62 8.66 -1.62 -12.29
CA GLU A 62 7.70 -2.19 -13.26
C GLU A 62 7.19 -3.58 -12.82
N ALA A 63 8.10 -4.43 -12.32
CA ALA A 63 7.74 -5.74 -11.81
C ALA A 63 6.79 -5.63 -10.61
N ASN A 64 7.10 -4.75 -9.65
CA ASN A 64 6.31 -4.53 -8.45
C ASN A 64 4.93 -3.94 -8.75
N ILE A 65 4.84 -2.98 -9.67
CA ILE A 65 3.56 -2.42 -10.13
C ILE A 65 2.69 -3.50 -10.78
N ASN A 66 3.26 -4.32 -11.66
CA ASN A 66 2.52 -5.37 -12.35
C ASN A 66 2.01 -6.44 -11.37
N GLN A 67 2.80 -6.82 -10.38
CA GLN A 67 2.39 -7.79 -9.37
C GLN A 67 1.34 -7.20 -8.40
N ALA A 68 1.49 -5.94 -7.98
CA ALA A 68 0.50 -5.25 -7.16
C ALA A 68 -0.87 -5.18 -7.84
N ARG A 69 -0.91 -4.87 -9.14
CA ARG A 69 -2.16 -4.88 -9.93
C ARG A 69 -2.80 -6.26 -10.00
N LYS A 70 -2.00 -7.32 -10.22
CA LYS A 70 -2.50 -8.70 -10.21
C LYS A 70 -3.09 -9.10 -8.85
N ALA A 71 -2.51 -8.63 -7.75
CA ALA A 71 -3.02 -8.88 -6.40
C ALA A 71 -4.37 -8.17 -6.12
N GLU A 72 -4.72 -7.13 -6.88
CA GLU A 72 -5.99 -6.41 -6.74
C GLU A 72 -7.18 -7.14 -7.40
N GLU A 73 -6.94 -7.87 -8.49
CA GLU A 73 -7.99 -8.55 -9.28
C GLU A 73 -8.85 -9.55 -8.48
N PRO A 74 -8.29 -10.39 -7.59
CA PRO A 74 -9.09 -11.27 -6.71
C PRO A 74 -10.00 -10.47 -5.76
N ASN A 75 -9.49 -9.37 -5.19
CA ASN A 75 -10.22 -8.52 -4.25
C ASN A 75 -11.43 -7.84 -4.92
N LYS A 76 -11.33 -7.48 -6.21
CA LYS A 76 -12.47 -6.95 -6.99
C LYS A 76 -13.57 -7.99 -7.15
N LYS A 77 -13.21 -9.24 -7.44
CA LYS A 77 -14.18 -10.34 -7.62
C LYS A 77 -14.94 -10.65 -6.33
N GLU A 78 -14.25 -10.66 -5.18
CA GLU A 78 -14.90 -10.88 -3.88
C GLU A 78 -15.86 -9.74 -3.52
N LYS A 79 -15.45 -8.48 -3.73
CA LYS A 79 -16.33 -7.31 -3.51
C LYS A 79 -17.60 -7.35 -4.38
N ARG A 80 -17.47 -7.75 -5.65
CA ARG A 80 -18.62 -7.93 -6.56
C ARG A 80 -19.59 -9.00 -6.04
N LYS A 81 -19.09 -10.19 -5.70
CA LYS A 81 -19.93 -11.27 -5.14
C LYS A 81 -20.69 -10.86 -3.87
N ARG A 82 -20.08 -10.07 -2.98
CA ARG A 82 -20.76 -9.57 -1.77
C ARG A 82 -21.81 -8.50 -2.08
N LYS A 83 -21.60 -7.70 -3.12
CA LYS A 83 -22.57 -6.70 -3.57
C LYS A 83 -23.79 -7.35 -4.22
N ASP A 84 -23.57 -8.44 -4.96
CA ASP A 84 -24.62 -9.17 -5.68
C ASP A 84 -25.42 -10.12 -4.77
N ASN A 85 -24.97 -10.36 -3.53
CA ASN A 85 -25.71 -11.12 -2.51
C ASN A 85 -25.55 -10.48 -1.12
N PRO A 86 -26.23 -9.35 -0.85
CA PRO A 86 -26.22 -8.73 0.47
C PRO A 86 -26.91 -9.65 1.48
N LYS A 87 -26.30 -9.81 2.65
CA LYS A 87 -26.96 -10.46 3.81
C LYS A 87 -28.11 -9.60 4.30
#